data_AF-A0A918GLB7-F1
#
_entry.id   AF-A0A918GLB7-F1
#
_cell.length_a   1.000
_cell.length_b   1.000
_cell.length_c   1.000
_cell.angle_alpha   90.00
_cell.angle_beta   90.00
_cell.angle_gamma   90.00
#
_symmetry.space_group_name_H-M   'P 1'
#
loop_
_entity.id
_entity.type
_entity.pdbx_description
1 polymer ?
#
loop_
_entity_poly.entity_id
_entity_poly.type
_entity_poly.pdbx_seq_one_letter_code
_entity_poly.pdbx_strand_id
1 'polypeptide(L)'
;MSLPATARCLLWHTEVEAEPVSVPAALPGLDPDPASAALAQARETFREACVHAHRQFAPTPDCRFHNRLLDVPIRRGTELLPDVREHLERRRHCRDAADQLALYERGPAVLIAEAVLGWGARRHLGSRPRRTASPARAATRHRGGGRSRVPVRRPRSMRSVLRGAGAASAGVLMTALVVTTWTYDGKDTGPASSAGRATAAPAPVSAAGPAGQPVGTRPRNEAAGLCLNVPDGPRAGAGALPAPCSSRWTQRWTHEDDGLLRPVAGAGLCLDSRADAGVVVLGTCADEGGARGGDVRCARTGRDELVPRRDPQLALAPLGADPGADLVVVLRDSSTVQRRRTDPPDAGTPGTGADDPAARAVGPAGR
;
A
#
# COMPACT_ATOMS: atom_id res chain seq x y z
N MET A 1 -3.83 4.37 4.80
CA MET A 1 -2.76 4.91 5.66
C MET A 1 -1.58 3.96 5.60
N SER A 2 -0.45 4.40 5.06
CA SER A 2 0.78 3.60 5.08
C SER A 2 1.55 3.88 6.38
N LEU A 3 2.08 2.84 7.01
CA LEU A 3 2.93 2.99 8.19
C LEU A 3 4.31 3.54 7.75
N PRO A 4 4.90 4.51 8.48
CA PRO A 4 6.27 4.96 8.24
C PRO A 4 7.24 3.77 8.18
N ALA A 5 8.32 3.88 7.39
CA ALA A 5 9.28 2.78 7.21
C ALA A 5 9.85 2.27 8.54
N THR A 6 10.16 3.18 9.47
CA THR A 6 10.62 2.85 10.83
C THR A 6 9.59 2.07 11.63
N ALA A 7 8.30 2.44 11.54
CA ALA A 7 7.21 1.74 12.22
C ALA A 7 7.03 0.32 11.65
N ARG A 8 7.14 0.15 10.33
CA ARG A 8 7.11 -1.18 9.68
C ARG A 8 8.28 -2.06 10.11
N CYS A 9 9.49 -1.49 10.19
CA CYS A 9 10.68 -2.19 10.67
C CYS A 9 10.51 -2.65 12.13
N LEU A 10 10.11 -1.74 13.03
CA LEU A 10 9.84 -2.06 14.43
C LEU A 10 8.79 -3.17 14.56
N LEU A 11 7.68 -3.05 13.85
CA LEU A 11 6.60 -4.03 13.87
C LEU A 11 7.08 -5.42 13.40
N TRP A 12 7.79 -5.50 12.27
CA TRP A 12 8.31 -6.76 11.75
C TRP A 12 9.31 -7.42 12.71
N HIS A 13 10.35 -6.70 13.11
CA HIS A 13 11.44 -7.27 13.91
C HIS A 13 10.97 -7.67 15.32
N THR A 14 10.10 -6.89 15.94
CA THR A 14 9.64 -7.20 17.30
C THR A 14 8.52 -8.23 17.34
N GLU A 15 7.53 -8.17 16.43
CA GLU A 15 6.42 -9.14 16.41
C GLU A 15 6.81 -10.42 15.68
N VAL A 16 7.30 -10.28 14.45
CA VAL A 16 7.49 -11.39 13.51
C VAL A 16 8.84 -12.06 13.69
N GLU A 17 9.91 -11.35 14.04
CA GLU A 17 11.22 -11.96 14.36
C GLU A 17 11.40 -12.23 15.87
N ALA A 18 10.52 -11.70 16.72
CA ALA A 18 10.63 -11.80 18.19
C ALA A 18 11.97 -11.29 18.74
N GLU A 19 12.52 -10.26 18.11
CA GLU A 19 13.70 -9.55 18.59
C GLU A 19 13.32 -8.53 19.68
N PRO A 20 14.19 -8.28 20.67
CA PRO A 20 13.95 -7.19 21.62
C PRO A 20 13.98 -5.85 20.88
N VAL A 21 13.10 -4.91 21.27
CA VAL A 21 12.93 -3.60 20.60
C VAL A 21 14.22 -2.81 20.42
N SER A 22 15.21 -3.01 21.30
CA SER A 22 16.54 -2.41 21.20
C SER A 22 17.28 -2.74 19.91
N VAL A 23 17.05 -3.91 19.32
CA VAL A 23 17.71 -4.36 18.08
C VAL A 23 17.24 -3.54 16.88
N PRO A 24 15.94 -3.48 16.54
CA PRO A 24 15.47 -2.63 15.44
C PRO A 24 15.54 -1.12 15.77
N ALA A 25 15.61 -0.72 17.05
CA ALA A 25 15.84 0.68 17.43
C ALA A 25 17.27 1.16 17.13
N ALA A 26 18.26 0.27 17.23
CA ALA A 26 19.66 0.61 16.97
C ALA A 26 19.93 0.96 15.48
N LEU A 27 19.20 0.34 14.55
CA LEU A 27 19.36 0.57 13.10
C LEU A 27 19.14 2.03 12.68
N PRO A 28 18.06 2.72 13.12
CA PRO A 28 17.86 4.15 12.89
C PRO A 28 18.55 5.07 13.93
N GLY A 29 19.27 4.52 14.92
CA GLY A 29 19.84 5.29 16.03
C GLY A 29 18.79 5.85 17.00
N LEU A 30 17.64 5.18 17.13
CA LEU A 30 16.58 5.56 18.06
C LEU A 30 16.87 5.04 19.47
N ASP A 31 16.57 5.87 20.46
CA ASP A 31 16.55 5.42 21.85
C ASP A 31 15.45 4.34 22.06
N PRO A 32 15.64 3.39 22.99
CA PRO A 32 14.69 2.30 23.23
C PRO A 32 13.29 2.76 23.64
N ASP A 33 13.18 3.86 24.38
CA ASP A 33 11.91 4.41 24.87
C ASP A 33 11.03 4.97 23.74
N PRO A 34 11.50 5.91 22.90
CA PRO A 34 10.72 6.35 21.74
C PRO A 34 10.46 5.23 20.73
N ALA A 35 11.38 4.26 20.59
CA ALA A 35 11.13 3.08 19.75
C ALA A 35 9.99 2.20 20.30
N SER A 36 9.89 2.05 21.62
CA SER A 36 8.81 1.32 22.28
C SER A 36 7.46 2.04 22.10
N ALA A 37 7.43 3.36 22.20
CA ALA A 37 6.24 4.16 21.94
C ALA A 37 5.80 4.06 20.46
N ALA A 38 6.75 4.17 19.52
CA ALA A 38 6.48 4.02 18.10
C ALA A 38 5.97 2.61 17.74
N LEU A 39 6.48 1.57 18.40
CA LEU A 39 5.96 0.21 18.24
C LEU A 39 4.53 0.08 18.77
N ALA A 40 4.22 0.65 19.94
CA ALA A 40 2.87 0.64 20.49
C ALA A 40 1.88 1.36 19.56
N GLN A 41 2.28 2.50 18.99
CA GLN A 41 1.48 3.21 17.99
C GLN A 41 1.31 2.38 16.71
N ALA A 42 2.38 1.76 16.20
CA ALA A 42 2.32 0.93 15.00
C ALA A 42 1.37 -0.27 15.17
N ARG A 43 1.38 -0.89 16.35
CA ARG A 43 0.43 -1.93 16.74
C ARG A 43 -1.01 -1.41 16.67
N GLU A 44 -1.30 -0.27 17.29
CA GLU A 44 -2.66 0.30 17.28
C GLU A 44 -3.12 0.63 15.85
N THR A 45 -2.28 1.29 15.06
CA THR A 45 -2.62 1.60 13.66
C THR A 45 -2.86 0.33 12.82
N PHE A 46 -2.10 -0.73 13.03
CA PHE A 46 -2.36 -2.01 12.36
C PHE A 46 -3.72 -2.59 12.79
N ARG A 47 -4.05 -2.53 14.08
CA ARG A 47 -5.34 -2.99 14.59
C ARG A 47 -6.50 -2.20 13.99
N GLU A 48 -6.41 -0.88 14.00
CA GLU A 48 -7.42 0.01 13.40
C GLU A 48 -7.63 -0.32 11.92
N ALA A 49 -6.54 -0.58 11.18
CA ALA A 49 -6.60 -1.02 9.79
C ALA A 49 -7.32 -2.36 9.63
N CYS A 50 -7.07 -3.35 10.49
CA CYS A 50 -7.79 -4.63 10.50
C CYS A 50 -9.29 -4.43 10.76
N VAL A 51 -9.66 -3.65 11.79
CA VAL A 51 -11.06 -3.35 12.11
C VAL A 51 -11.75 -2.65 10.95
N HIS A 52 -11.07 -1.69 10.33
CA HIS A 52 -11.56 -0.98 9.17
C HIS A 52 -11.80 -1.93 7.98
N ALA A 53 -10.83 -2.79 7.66
CA ALA A 53 -10.94 -3.76 6.58
C ALA A 53 -12.13 -4.71 6.78
N HIS A 54 -12.33 -5.25 7.99
CA HIS A 54 -13.47 -6.13 8.27
C HIS A 54 -14.83 -5.46 8.07
N ARG A 55 -14.93 -4.16 8.37
CA ARG A 55 -16.13 -3.36 8.12
C ARG A 55 -16.30 -3.03 6.64
N GLN A 56 -15.21 -2.68 5.95
CA GLN A 56 -15.25 -2.34 4.52
C GLN A 56 -15.67 -3.54 3.67
N PHE A 57 -15.10 -4.72 3.95
CA PHE A 57 -15.38 -5.95 3.21
C PHE A 57 -16.53 -6.79 3.78
N ALA A 58 -17.30 -6.24 4.73
CA ALA A 58 -18.46 -6.92 5.27
C ALA A 58 -19.53 -7.12 4.16
N PRO A 59 -20.04 -8.36 3.99
CA PRO A 59 -20.84 -8.73 2.81
C PRO A 59 -22.25 -8.11 2.81
N THR A 60 -22.75 -7.67 3.96
CA THR A 60 -24.08 -7.06 4.09
C THR A 60 -24.05 -5.83 5.02
N PRO A 61 -25.02 -4.92 4.91
CA PRO A 61 -25.18 -3.82 5.87
C PRO A 61 -25.33 -4.31 7.32
N ASP A 62 -25.99 -5.46 7.50
CA ASP A 62 -26.14 -6.12 8.80
C ASP A 62 -24.78 -6.59 9.36
N CYS A 63 -23.93 -7.21 8.53
CA CYS A 63 -22.56 -7.54 8.93
C CYS A 63 -21.75 -6.29 9.28
N ARG A 64 -21.92 -5.18 8.54
CA ARG A 64 -21.24 -3.91 8.86
C ARG A 64 -21.64 -3.37 10.23
N PHE A 65 -22.94 -3.42 10.54
CA PHE A 65 -23.46 -3.02 11.85
C PHE A 65 -22.81 -3.85 12.96
N HIS A 66 -22.83 -5.17 12.87
CA HIS A 66 -22.30 -6.04 13.93
C HIS A 66 -20.78 -5.95 14.05
N ASN A 67 -20.04 -5.84 12.93
CA ASN A 67 -18.59 -5.63 12.97
C ASN A 67 -18.16 -4.34 13.69
N ARG A 68 -19.02 -3.31 13.72
CA ARG A 68 -18.69 -2.08 14.46
C ARG A 68 -18.70 -2.27 15.98
N LEU A 69 -19.36 -3.31 16.47
CA LEU A 69 -19.54 -3.62 17.90
C LEU A 69 -18.50 -4.62 18.43
N LEU A 70 -17.59 -5.14 17.59
CA LEU A 70 -16.63 -6.19 17.97
C LEU A 70 -15.38 -5.65 18.68
N ASP A 71 -14.80 -4.55 18.20
CA ASP A 71 -13.45 -4.13 18.61
C ASP A 71 -13.32 -3.82 20.11
N VAL A 72 -14.22 -2.97 20.64
CA VAL A 72 -14.14 -2.50 22.02
C VAL A 72 -14.30 -3.63 23.04
N PRO A 73 -15.32 -4.52 22.93
CA PRO A 73 -15.46 -5.62 23.88
C PRO A 73 -14.31 -6.63 23.82
N ILE A 74 -13.83 -6.96 22.60
CA ILE A 74 -12.71 -7.89 22.43
C ILE A 74 -11.44 -7.32 23.08
N ARG A 75 -11.15 -6.03 22.84
CA ARG A 75 -10.00 -5.36 23.47
C ARG A 75 -10.06 -5.35 24.99
N ARG A 76 -11.26 -5.22 25.56
CA ARG A 76 -11.47 -5.20 27.02
C ARG A 76 -11.61 -6.59 27.63
N GLY A 77 -11.68 -7.64 26.81
CA GLY A 77 -12.00 -9.00 27.26
C GLY A 77 -13.39 -9.12 27.88
N THR A 78 -14.33 -8.24 27.51
CA THR A 78 -15.71 -8.24 28.01
C THR A 78 -16.62 -9.07 27.11
N GLU A 79 -17.71 -9.58 27.67
CA GLU A 79 -18.70 -10.33 26.90
C GLU A 79 -19.29 -9.47 25.76
N LEU A 80 -19.50 -10.10 24.60
CA LEU A 80 -20.22 -9.51 23.48
C LEU A 80 -21.72 -9.46 23.77
N LEU A 81 -22.40 -8.45 23.23
CA LEU A 81 -23.85 -8.34 23.34
C LEU A 81 -24.54 -9.59 22.76
N PRO A 82 -25.70 -10.02 23.30
CA PRO A 82 -26.39 -11.24 22.86
C PRO A 82 -26.73 -11.26 21.37
N ASP A 83 -27.16 -10.13 20.81
CA ASP A 83 -27.46 -9.94 19.39
C ASP A 83 -26.23 -10.14 18.50
N VAL A 84 -25.08 -9.61 18.91
CA VAL A 84 -23.79 -9.82 18.25
C VAL A 84 -23.42 -11.30 18.28
N ARG A 85 -23.57 -11.98 19.41
CA ARG A 85 -23.28 -13.42 19.52
C ARG A 85 -24.15 -14.25 18.58
N GLU A 86 -25.45 -13.99 18.56
CA GLU A 86 -26.39 -14.65 17.63
C GLU A 86 -25.99 -14.40 16.17
N HIS A 87 -25.53 -13.20 15.83
CA HIS A 87 -25.04 -12.89 14.49
C HIS A 87 -23.76 -13.67 14.12
N LEU A 88 -22.81 -13.84 15.06
CA LEU A 88 -21.59 -14.63 14.86
C LEU A 88 -21.87 -16.12 14.64
N GLU A 89 -22.94 -16.65 15.21
CA GLU A 89 -23.38 -18.04 14.99
C GLU A 89 -23.87 -18.26 13.56
N ARG A 90 -24.45 -17.24 12.92
CA ARG A 90 -25.02 -17.33 11.57
C ARG A 90 -24.07 -16.86 10.47
N ARG A 91 -23.15 -15.94 10.76
CA ARG A 91 -22.34 -15.26 9.74
C ARG A 91 -20.85 -15.57 9.88
N ARG A 92 -20.34 -16.42 8.97
CA ARG A 92 -18.92 -16.77 8.85
C ARG A 92 -17.99 -15.56 8.88
N HIS A 93 -18.26 -14.54 8.04
CA HIS A 93 -17.39 -13.36 7.95
C HIS A 93 -17.19 -12.66 9.30
N CYS A 94 -18.25 -12.51 10.07
CA CYS A 94 -18.20 -11.83 11.35
C CYS A 94 -17.52 -12.70 12.41
N ARG A 95 -17.69 -14.03 12.34
CA ARG A 95 -16.96 -14.98 13.17
C ARG A 95 -15.46 -14.92 12.91
N ASP A 96 -15.07 -14.99 11.64
CA ASP A 96 -13.67 -14.89 11.22
C ASP A 96 -13.06 -13.54 11.67
N ALA A 97 -13.82 -12.45 11.57
CA ALA A 97 -13.40 -11.13 12.06
C ALA A 97 -13.18 -11.11 13.59
N ALA A 98 -14.11 -11.67 14.36
CA ALA A 98 -13.97 -11.76 15.82
C ALA A 98 -12.76 -12.63 16.21
N ASP A 99 -12.54 -13.75 15.51
CA ASP A 99 -11.40 -14.65 15.74
C ASP A 99 -10.07 -13.95 15.43
N GLN A 100 -9.99 -13.18 14.33
CA GLN A 100 -8.77 -12.42 13.99
C GLN A 100 -8.49 -11.31 15.00
N LEU A 101 -9.50 -10.57 15.46
CA LEU A 101 -9.31 -9.55 16.50
C LEU A 101 -8.91 -10.18 17.84
N ALA A 102 -9.46 -11.34 18.19
CA ALA A 102 -9.05 -12.09 19.40
C ALA A 102 -7.66 -12.73 19.26
N LEU A 103 -7.23 -13.05 18.04
CA LEU A 103 -5.87 -13.53 17.77
C LEU A 103 -4.85 -12.40 17.91
N TYR A 104 -5.20 -11.19 17.49
CA TYR A 104 -4.37 -10.00 17.66
C TYR A 104 -4.00 -9.78 19.14
N GLU A 105 -4.97 -9.90 20.06
CA GLU A 105 -4.73 -9.78 21.51
C GLU A 105 -3.72 -10.81 22.07
N ARG A 106 -3.63 -11.98 21.44
CA ARG A 106 -2.71 -13.05 21.84
C ARG A 106 -1.31 -12.90 21.25
N GLY A 107 -1.16 -12.02 20.26
CA GLY A 107 0.09 -11.76 19.56
C GLY A 107 -0.14 -11.57 18.06
N PRO A 108 0.19 -10.41 17.49
CA PRO A 108 -0.10 -10.09 16.09
C PRO A 108 0.85 -10.75 15.09
N ALA A 109 1.90 -11.45 15.55
CA ALA A 109 2.95 -12.04 14.73
C ALA A 109 2.41 -12.88 13.55
N VAL A 110 1.41 -13.75 13.80
CA VAL A 110 0.82 -14.59 12.76
C VAL A 110 -0.01 -13.78 11.76
N LEU A 111 -0.74 -12.76 12.22
CA LEU A 111 -1.55 -11.90 11.36
C LEU A 111 -0.65 -11.06 10.44
N ILE A 112 0.43 -10.49 11.00
CA ILE A 112 1.39 -9.69 10.25
C ILE A 112 2.15 -10.59 9.25
N ALA A 113 2.60 -11.77 9.69
CA ALA A 113 3.32 -12.69 8.82
C ALA A 113 2.43 -13.23 7.70
N GLU A 114 1.16 -13.56 7.95
CA GLU A 114 0.22 -14.00 6.92
C GLU A 114 -0.10 -12.87 5.93
N ALA A 115 -0.20 -11.62 6.39
CA ALA A 115 -0.42 -10.47 5.52
C ALA A 115 0.74 -10.21 4.54
N VAL A 116 1.98 -10.47 4.96
CA VAL A 116 3.19 -10.21 4.15
C VAL A 116 3.63 -11.44 3.35
N LEU A 117 3.60 -12.63 3.96
CA LEU A 117 4.18 -13.87 3.42
C LEU A 117 3.13 -14.88 2.94
N GLY A 118 1.84 -14.63 3.20
CA GLY A 118 0.75 -15.56 2.90
C GLY A 118 1.00 -16.95 3.51
N TRP A 119 0.92 -17.98 2.67
CA TRP A 119 1.12 -19.40 3.05
C TRP A 119 2.47 -19.68 3.73
N GLY A 120 3.48 -18.84 3.50
CA GLY A 120 4.81 -18.98 4.09
C GLY A 120 4.88 -18.62 5.58
N ALA A 121 3.88 -17.91 6.11
CA ALA A 121 3.92 -17.30 7.44
C ALA A 121 4.21 -18.29 8.57
N ARG A 122 3.48 -19.42 8.61
CA ARG A 122 3.63 -20.42 9.66
C ARG A 122 4.97 -21.13 9.60
N ARG A 123 5.48 -21.37 8.39
CA ARG A 123 6.82 -21.95 8.19
C ARG A 123 7.89 -20.97 8.66
N HIS A 124 7.77 -19.70 8.27
CA HIS A 124 8.68 -18.63 8.67
C HIS A 124 8.74 -18.47 10.18
N LEU A 125 7.58 -18.34 10.84
CA LEU A 125 7.49 -18.22 12.30
C LEU A 125 7.99 -19.46 13.04
N GLY A 126 7.93 -20.64 12.42
CA GLY A 126 8.50 -21.87 12.97
C GLY A 126 10.01 -21.97 12.79
N SER A 127 10.56 -21.40 11.72
CA SER A 127 12.01 -21.38 11.42
C SER A 127 12.75 -20.18 12.00
N ARG A 128 12.03 -19.13 12.45
CA ARG A 128 12.67 -17.89 12.88
C ARG A 128 13.62 -18.16 14.05
N PRO A 129 14.86 -17.65 14.01
CA PRO A 129 15.75 -17.71 15.16
C PRO A 129 15.12 -16.83 16.24
N ARG A 130 14.43 -17.43 17.20
CA ARG A 130 13.95 -16.70 18.37
C ARG A 130 15.21 -16.25 19.11
N ARG A 131 15.67 -15.02 18.84
CA ARG A 131 16.75 -14.36 19.56
C ARG A 131 16.19 -14.00 20.93
N THR A 132 15.96 -15.02 21.74
CA THR A 132 15.58 -14.88 23.14
C THR A 132 16.59 -13.92 23.74
N ALA A 133 16.10 -12.80 24.27
CA ALA A 133 16.82 -12.05 25.27
C ALA A 133 17.45 -13.07 26.23
N SER A 134 18.78 -13.02 26.32
CA SER A 134 19.57 -13.94 27.13
C SER A 134 18.88 -14.12 28.48
N PRO A 135 18.57 -15.35 28.95
CA PRO A 135 18.19 -15.51 30.33
C PRO A 135 19.44 -15.09 31.12
N ALA A 136 19.38 -13.93 31.75
CA ALA A 136 20.34 -13.54 32.75
C ALA A 136 20.50 -14.75 33.69
N ARG A 137 21.72 -15.29 33.74
CA ARG A 137 22.08 -16.41 34.61
C ARG A 137 21.79 -16.01 36.06
N ALA A 138 20.61 -16.32 36.55
CA ALA A 138 20.39 -16.53 37.97
C ALA A 138 20.95 -17.92 38.32
N ALA A 139 22.28 -18.02 38.34
CA ALA A 139 23.00 -19.16 38.89
C ALA A 139 23.42 -18.81 40.32
N THR A 140 22.47 -18.81 41.26
CA THR A 140 22.77 -19.01 42.67
C THR A 140 22.24 -20.38 43.07
N ARG A 141 23.16 -21.35 43.01
CA ARG A 141 22.98 -22.67 43.60
C ARG A 141 22.96 -22.49 45.12
N HIS A 142 21.81 -22.69 45.76
CA HIS A 142 21.79 -23.14 47.16
C HIS A 142 21.36 -24.60 47.22
N ARG A 143 22.30 -25.44 47.65
CA ARG A 143 22.07 -26.81 48.14
C ARG A 143 21.38 -26.73 49.49
N GLY A 144 20.41 -27.62 49.73
CA GLY A 144 20.01 -28.03 51.09
C GLY A 144 18.64 -28.70 51.18
N GLY A 145 18.65 -30.04 51.36
CA GLY A 145 17.64 -30.95 52.00
C GLY A 145 16.15 -30.82 51.63
N GLY A 146 15.35 -31.85 51.38
CA GLY A 146 15.42 -33.30 51.63
C GLY A 146 13.97 -33.81 51.78
N ARG A 147 13.70 -35.06 51.31
CA ARG A 147 12.45 -35.87 51.47
C ARG A 147 11.21 -35.39 50.65
N SER A 148 10.36 -36.18 50.00
CA SER A 148 10.11 -37.63 49.88
C SER A 148 9.29 -37.94 48.61
N ARG A 149 9.66 -39.05 47.92
CA ARG A 149 8.89 -40.08 47.16
C ARG A 149 7.52 -39.77 46.53
N VAL A 150 7.34 -40.14 45.25
CA VAL A 150 6.47 -41.25 44.73
C VAL A 150 6.97 -41.67 43.33
N PRO A 151 7.09 -42.98 42.97
CA PRO A 151 7.52 -43.41 41.64
C PRO A 151 6.33 -43.64 40.71
N VAL A 152 6.41 -43.20 39.46
CA VAL A 152 5.50 -43.65 38.39
C VAL A 152 6.29 -44.43 37.34
N ARG A 153 5.77 -45.64 37.10
CA ARG A 153 6.24 -46.71 36.22
C ARG A 153 6.50 -46.23 34.79
N ARG A 154 7.70 -46.55 34.27
CA ARG A 154 7.97 -46.67 32.83
C ARG A 154 7.34 -47.97 32.29
N PRO A 155 6.78 -47.98 31.08
CA PRO A 155 6.84 -49.15 30.21
C PRO A 155 7.98 -49.03 29.19
N ARG A 156 8.40 -50.21 28.75
CA ARG A 156 9.67 -50.53 28.13
C ARG A 156 9.68 -50.22 26.63
N SER A 157 10.86 -49.84 26.18
CA SER A 157 11.33 -49.89 24.79
C SER A 157 11.06 -51.26 24.16
N MET A 158 10.45 -51.26 22.97
CA MET A 158 10.62 -52.32 21.99
C MET A 158 11.43 -51.73 20.82
N ARG A 159 12.61 -52.31 20.61
CA ARG A 159 13.47 -52.02 19.48
C ARG A 159 12.92 -52.75 18.26
N SER A 160 12.81 -52.07 17.13
CA SER A 160 12.99 -52.70 15.83
C SER A 160 14.06 -51.92 15.07
N VAL A 161 15.17 -52.60 14.85
CA VAL A 161 16.24 -52.21 13.93
C VAL A 161 15.74 -52.50 12.52
N LEU A 162 15.87 -51.54 11.61
CA LEU A 162 16.25 -51.88 10.24
C LEU A 162 17.19 -50.81 9.68
N ARG A 163 18.35 -51.29 9.23
CA ARG A 163 19.40 -50.56 8.52
C ARG A 163 19.14 -50.65 7.02
N GLY A 164 19.61 -49.64 6.27
CA GLY A 164 19.85 -49.70 4.82
C GLY A 164 19.66 -48.35 4.14
N ALA A 165 20.73 -47.55 4.03
CA ALA A 165 21.37 -47.13 2.77
C ALA A 165 20.51 -46.13 1.96
N GLY A 166 20.86 -44.86 1.75
CA GLY A 166 22.18 -44.29 1.45
C GLY A 166 22.18 -43.86 -0.02
N ALA A 167 21.92 -42.58 -0.30
CA ALA A 167 22.31 -41.93 -1.55
C ALA A 167 22.42 -40.42 -1.32
N ALA A 168 23.62 -39.92 -1.59
CA ALA A 168 24.01 -38.52 -1.53
C ALA A 168 23.81 -37.86 -2.91
N SER A 169 23.34 -36.62 -2.91
CA SER A 169 23.48 -35.63 -3.99
C SER A 169 23.12 -34.26 -3.38
N ALA A 170 24.06 -33.36 -3.06
CA ALA A 170 25.06 -32.66 -3.86
C ALA A 170 24.45 -31.70 -4.90
N GLY A 171 24.54 -30.39 -4.61
CA GLY A 171 24.43 -29.25 -5.55
C GLY A 171 23.00 -28.90 -5.99
N VAL A 172 22.55 -27.66 -6.08
CA VAL A 172 23.22 -26.35 -6.19
C VAL A 172 22.29 -25.29 -5.57
N LEU A 173 22.81 -24.46 -4.66
CA LEU A 173 22.18 -23.19 -4.30
C LEU A 173 22.44 -22.19 -5.44
N MET A 174 21.39 -21.66 -6.05
CA MET A 174 21.47 -20.41 -6.83
C MET A 174 20.81 -19.30 -6.01
N THR A 175 21.60 -18.67 -5.16
CA THR A 175 21.29 -17.34 -4.63
C THR A 175 21.51 -16.31 -5.73
N ALA A 176 20.44 -15.82 -6.34
CA ALA A 176 20.50 -14.58 -7.13
C ALA A 176 20.47 -13.39 -6.16
N LEU A 177 21.63 -13.05 -5.61
CA LEU A 177 21.86 -11.81 -4.90
C LEU A 177 22.19 -10.73 -5.95
N VAL A 178 21.17 -10.03 -6.46
CA VAL A 178 21.41 -8.84 -7.28
C VAL A 178 21.67 -7.68 -6.33
N VAL A 179 22.94 -7.48 -5.98
CA VAL A 179 23.45 -6.20 -5.47
C VAL A 179 23.85 -5.39 -6.68
N THR A 180 23.03 -4.42 -7.07
CA THR A 180 23.46 -3.38 -8.00
C THR A 180 24.32 -2.38 -7.23
N THR A 181 25.63 -2.61 -7.23
CA THR A 181 26.61 -1.55 -6.93
C THR A 181 26.63 -0.59 -8.10
N TRP A 182 26.06 0.60 -7.93
CA TRP A 182 26.28 1.68 -8.88
C TRP A 182 27.74 2.13 -8.72
N THR A 183 28.60 1.70 -9.64
CA THR A 183 29.94 2.27 -9.77
C THR A 183 29.79 3.66 -10.38
N TYR A 184 30.07 4.65 -9.56
CA TYR A 184 30.29 6.02 -9.98
C TYR A 184 31.57 6.04 -10.82
N ASP A 185 31.44 6.02 -12.15
CA ASP A 185 32.57 6.29 -13.03
C ASP A 185 32.64 7.81 -13.23
N GLY A 186 33.64 8.41 -12.59
CA GLY A 186 34.05 9.78 -12.82
C GLY A 186 35.48 9.78 -13.34
N LYS A 187 35.67 10.18 -14.60
CA LYS A 187 36.92 10.70 -15.18
C LYS A 187 36.69 11.05 -16.66
N ASP A 188 37.24 12.08 -17.31
CA ASP A 188 37.72 13.43 -17.00
C ASP A 188 37.85 14.14 -18.39
N THR A 189 37.53 15.42 -18.42
CA THR A 189 38.16 16.53 -19.19
C THR A 189 38.45 16.46 -20.72
N GLY A 190 37.79 17.38 -21.45
CA GLY A 190 38.43 18.42 -22.32
C GLY A 190 38.73 18.07 -23.79
N PRO A 191 38.87 19.06 -24.71
CA PRO A 191 39.25 20.45 -24.44
C PRO A 191 38.29 21.53 -24.97
N ALA A 192 38.59 22.75 -24.52
CA ALA A 192 37.94 24.01 -24.84
C ALA A 192 38.46 24.67 -26.15
N SER A 193 37.83 25.81 -26.47
CA SER A 193 38.27 26.98 -27.25
C SER A 193 37.52 27.21 -28.57
N SER A 194 37.13 28.42 -28.96
CA SER A 194 37.06 29.75 -28.34
C SER A 194 36.27 30.67 -29.29
N ALA A 195 35.52 31.61 -28.70
CA ALA A 195 35.18 32.96 -29.19
C ALA A 195 34.56 33.19 -30.59
N GLY A 196 33.40 33.85 -30.60
CA GLY A 196 32.82 34.46 -31.80
C GLY A 196 31.60 35.34 -31.55
N ARG A 197 31.84 36.55 -31.04
CA ARG A 197 31.14 37.83 -31.31
C ARG A 197 29.60 37.91 -31.22
N ALA A 198 29.17 38.75 -30.29
CA ALA A 198 27.81 39.26 -30.14
C ALA A 198 27.21 39.80 -31.46
N THR A 199 25.98 39.39 -31.77
CA THR A 199 25.07 40.15 -32.62
C THR A 199 23.64 39.96 -32.11
N ALA A 200 22.87 41.03 -32.20
CA ALA A 200 21.57 41.29 -31.63
C ALA A 200 20.54 40.15 -31.72
N ALA A 201 19.74 40.05 -30.65
CA ALA A 201 18.48 39.33 -30.64
C ALA A 201 17.50 39.90 -31.67
N PRO A 202 16.81 39.03 -32.43
CA PRO A 202 15.41 39.22 -32.75
C PRO A 202 14.58 38.31 -31.83
N ALA A 203 13.52 38.87 -31.25
CA ALA A 203 12.50 38.08 -30.58
C ALA A 203 11.96 37.02 -31.55
N PRO A 204 11.88 35.72 -31.17
CA PRO A 204 11.08 34.80 -31.93
C PRO A 204 9.62 35.11 -31.61
N VAL A 205 8.97 35.69 -32.61
CA VAL A 205 7.55 35.64 -32.89
C VAL A 205 6.92 34.33 -32.39
N SER A 206 5.71 34.44 -31.86
CA SER A 206 4.83 33.31 -31.56
C SER A 206 4.83 32.32 -32.72
N ALA A 207 5.62 31.25 -32.61
CA ALA A 207 5.43 30.08 -33.41
C ALA A 207 4.17 29.41 -32.88
N ALA A 208 3.05 29.62 -33.57
CA ALA A 208 1.98 28.64 -33.57
C ALA A 208 2.63 27.29 -33.92
N GLY A 209 2.83 26.46 -32.90
CA GLY A 209 3.35 25.11 -33.06
C GLY A 209 2.44 24.33 -34.00
N PRO A 210 3.00 23.38 -34.76
CA PRO A 210 2.24 22.66 -35.79
C PRO A 210 0.97 22.05 -35.18
N ALA A 211 -0.11 22.18 -35.93
CA ALA A 211 -1.35 21.47 -35.67
C ALA A 211 -1.07 19.97 -35.51
N GLY A 212 -1.50 19.40 -34.37
CA GLY A 212 -1.50 17.96 -34.14
C GLY A 212 -0.54 17.44 -33.06
N GLN A 213 -0.32 18.12 -31.93
CA GLN A 213 0.03 17.36 -30.73
C GLN A 213 -1.20 16.53 -30.33
N PRO A 214 -1.08 15.23 -30.02
CA PRO A 214 -2.19 14.44 -29.52
C PRO A 214 -2.70 15.15 -28.27
N VAL A 215 -3.91 15.69 -28.39
CA VAL A 215 -4.56 16.42 -27.34
C VAL A 215 -4.95 15.40 -26.28
N GLY A 216 -4.05 15.20 -25.31
CA GLY A 216 -4.31 14.32 -24.18
C GLY A 216 -5.55 14.79 -23.41
N THR A 217 -6.25 13.81 -22.88
CA THR A 217 -7.38 14.00 -21.99
C THR A 217 -6.91 14.27 -20.57
N ARG A 218 -7.78 14.82 -19.72
CA ARG A 218 -7.50 15.00 -18.30
C ARG A 218 -8.47 14.16 -17.45
N PRO A 219 -8.04 12.98 -16.96
CA PRO A 219 -8.87 12.15 -16.10
C PRO A 219 -9.11 12.85 -14.74
N ARG A 220 -10.35 13.22 -14.46
CA ARG A 220 -10.80 13.89 -13.24
C ARG A 220 -11.64 12.94 -12.39
N ASN A 221 -11.31 12.87 -11.11
CA ASN A 221 -12.11 12.15 -10.13
C ASN A 221 -13.45 12.87 -9.91
N GLU A 222 -14.56 12.14 -9.98
CA GLU A 222 -15.89 12.75 -9.87
C GLU A 222 -16.22 13.21 -8.46
N ALA A 223 -15.82 12.45 -7.43
CA ALA A 223 -16.11 12.81 -6.04
C ALA A 223 -15.26 13.99 -5.52
N ALA A 224 -13.95 13.98 -5.78
CA ALA A 224 -13.02 14.99 -5.26
C ALA A 224 -12.82 16.17 -6.22
N GLY A 225 -13.23 16.05 -7.48
CA GLY A 225 -12.97 17.06 -8.51
C GLY A 225 -11.47 17.22 -8.85
N LEU A 226 -10.61 16.30 -8.40
CA LEU A 226 -9.16 16.34 -8.60
C LEU A 226 -8.73 15.58 -9.86
N CYS A 227 -7.74 16.10 -10.55
CA CYS A 227 -7.23 15.56 -11.80
C CYS A 227 -6.00 14.68 -11.56
N LEU A 228 -5.85 13.64 -12.38
CA LEU A 228 -4.70 12.75 -12.36
C LEU A 228 -3.45 13.50 -12.84
N ASN A 229 -2.41 13.53 -12.01
CA ASN A 229 -1.21 14.32 -12.22
C ASN A 229 0.05 13.50 -11.90
N VAL A 230 1.15 13.83 -12.59
CA VAL A 230 2.49 13.35 -12.22
C VAL A 230 3.32 14.58 -11.83
N PRO A 231 3.37 14.96 -10.54
CA PRO A 231 3.87 16.27 -10.10
C PRO A 231 5.30 16.58 -10.58
N ASP A 232 6.18 15.59 -10.49
CA ASP A 232 7.60 15.72 -10.84
C ASP A 232 7.88 15.34 -12.31
N GLY A 233 6.83 15.17 -13.12
CA GLY A 233 6.93 14.68 -14.48
C GLY A 233 7.11 13.15 -14.60
N PRO A 234 6.96 12.61 -15.82
CA PRO A 234 6.91 11.18 -16.05
C PRO A 234 8.29 10.53 -15.95
N ARG A 235 8.46 9.66 -14.94
CA ARG A 235 9.62 8.79 -14.75
C ARG A 235 9.15 7.45 -14.18
N ALA A 236 9.90 6.37 -14.42
CA ALA A 236 9.58 5.07 -13.84
C ALA A 236 9.53 5.17 -12.29
N GLY A 237 8.48 4.60 -11.70
CA GLY A 237 8.17 4.67 -10.27
C GLY A 237 7.54 5.98 -9.81
N ALA A 238 7.30 6.97 -10.67
CA ALA A 238 6.59 8.18 -10.27
C ALA A 238 5.12 7.89 -9.96
N GLY A 239 4.62 8.41 -8.84
CA GLY A 239 3.21 8.29 -8.47
C GLY A 239 2.30 9.07 -9.42
N ALA A 240 1.18 8.47 -9.79
CA ALA A 240 0.09 9.15 -10.48
C ALA A 240 -0.94 9.62 -9.44
N LEU A 241 -0.85 10.88 -9.02
CA LEU A 241 -1.52 11.41 -7.84
C LEU A 241 -2.67 12.36 -8.21
N PRO A 242 -3.75 12.46 -7.40
CA PRO A 242 -4.76 13.51 -7.53
C PRO A 242 -4.15 14.90 -7.26
N ALA A 243 -4.49 15.88 -8.06
CA ALA A 243 -4.10 17.27 -7.86
C ALA A 243 -5.20 18.22 -8.34
N PRO A 244 -5.19 19.50 -7.92
CA PRO A 244 -6.08 20.50 -8.48
C PRO A 244 -5.95 20.53 -10.01
N CYS A 245 -7.09 20.54 -10.69
CA CYS A 245 -7.12 20.51 -12.14
C CYS A 245 -6.48 21.78 -12.73
N SER A 246 -5.63 21.59 -13.72
CA SER A 246 -4.94 22.66 -14.43
C SER A 246 -4.74 22.26 -15.90
N SER A 247 -4.23 23.19 -16.71
CA SER A 247 -3.85 22.95 -18.10
C SER A 247 -2.41 22.42 -18.24
N ARG A 248 -1.73 22.11 -17.12
CA ARG A 248 -0.34 21.63 -17.11
C ARG A 248 -0.21 20.32 -17.86
N TRP A 249 0.88 20.19 -18.61
CA TRP A 249 1.19 18.99 -19.40
C TRP A 249 1.34 17.73 -18.54
N THR A 250 1.68 17.87 -17.25
CA THR A 250 1.76 16.77 -16.27
C THR A 250 0.41 16.13 -15.92
N GLN A 251 -0.70 16.75 -16.35
CA GLN A 251 -2.07 16.24 -16.19
C GLN A 251 -2.69 15.75 -17.51
N ARG A 252 -1.90 15.68 -18.59
CA ARG A 252 -2.38 15.26 -19.91
C ARG A 252 -2.07 13.78 -20.13
N TRP A 253 -3.11 13.01 -20.45
CA TRP A 253 -3.05 11.56 -20.60
C TRP A 253 -3.70 11.09 -21.90
N THR A 254 -3.05 10.15 -22.57
CA THR A 254 -3.58 9.43 -23.72
C THR A 254 -4.03 8.05 -23.27
N HIS A 255 -5.29 7.71 -23.55
CA HIS A 255 -5.80 6.34 -23.38
C HIS A 255 -5.80 5.70 -24.77
N GLU A 256 -4.90 4.75 -24.99
CA GLU A 256 -4.74 4.05 -26.27
C GLU A 256 -5.75 2.89 -26.36
N ASP A 257 -6.03 2.42 -27.58
CA ASP A 257 -7.06 1.41 -27.87
C ASP A 257 -6.75 0.05 -27.24
N ASP A 258 -5.47 -0.26 -27.07
CA ASP A 258 -5.01 -1.47 -26.39
C ASP A 258 -5.15 -1.38 -24.85
N GLY A 259 -5.61 -0.24 -24.34
CA GLY A 259 -5.86 0.02 -22.92
C GLY A 259 -4.68 0.64 -22.18
N LEU A 260 -3.57 0.97 -22.84
CA LEU A 260 -2.48 1.71 -22.20
C LEU A 260 -2.93 3.13 -21.86
N LEU A 261 -2.68 3.56 -20.62
CA LEU A 261 -2.91 4.93 -20.19
C LEU A 261 -1.57 5.62 -19.96
N ARG A 262 -1.24 6.60 -20.81
CA ARG A 262 0.10 7.17 -20.93
C ARG A 262 0.11 8.67 -20.68
N PRO A 263 1.06 9.21 -19.90
CA PRO A 263 1.27 10.65 -19.86
C PRO A 263 1.76 11.14 -21.22
N VAL A 264 1.21 12.24 -21.75
CA VAL A 264 1.54 12.75 -23.11
C VAL A 264 3.04 13.01 -23.29
N ALA A 265 3.74 13.43 -22.24
CA ALA A 265 5.17 13.71 -22.27
C ALA A 265 6.06 12.54 -21.80
N GLY A 266 5.49 11.35 -21.52
CA GLY A 266 6.25 10.20 -21.00
C GLY A 266 6.34 9.06 -22.02
N ALA A 267 7.22 9.22 -23.00
CA ALA A 267 7.49 8.18 -23.99
C ALA A 267 7.90 6.86 -23.28
N GLY A 268 7.28 5.74 -23.68
CA GLY A 268 7.57 4.42 -23.12
C GLY A 268 7.07 4.17 -21.70
N LEU A 269 6.37 5.13 -21.08
CA LEU A 269 5.80 4.99 -19.74
C LEU A 269 4.28 4.84 -19.79
N CYS A 270 3.78 3.99 -18.91
CA CYS A 270 2.36 3.62 -18.82
C CYS A 270 1.94 3.59 -17.35
N LEU A 271 0.67 3.90 -17.08
CA LEU A 271 0.10 3.75 -15.75
C LEU A 271 0.11 2.27 -15.36
N ASP A 272 0.79 1.97 -14.26
CA ASP A 272 1.00 0.64 -13.72
C ASP A 272 0.23 0.51 -12.41
N SER A 273 -0.68 -0.46 -12.38
CA SER A 273 -1.58 -0.72 -11.26
C SER A 273 -1.02 -1.69 -10.22
N ARG A 274 0.19 -2.24 -10.44
CA ARG A 274 0.77 -3.31 -9.61
C ARG A 274 2.23 -3.10 -9.20
N ALA A 275 2.97 -2.24 -9.88
CA ALA A 275 4.40 -2.06 -9.63
C ALA A 275 4.76 -1.72 -8.18
N ASP A 276 3.86 -1.04 -7.44
CA ASP A 276 4.10 -0.66 -6.04
C ASP A 276 2.98 -1.15 -5.11
N ALA A 277 2.84 -2.47 -4.96
CA ALA A 277 1.93 -3.11 -4.01
C ALA A 277 0.47 -2.59 -4.05
N GLY A 278 -0.02 -2.21 -5.23
CA GLY A 278 -1.36 -1.68 -5.45
C GLY A 278 -1.48 -0.15 -5.42
N VAL A 279 -0.39 0.57 -5.13
CA VAL A 279 -0.23 1.99 -5.43
C VAL A 279 0.08 2.16 -6.92
N VAL A 280 -0.55 3.16 -7.52
CA VAL A 280 -0.57 3.37 -8.96
C VAL A 280 0.52 4.35 -9.33
N VAL A 281 1.49 3.84 -10.09
CA VAL A 281 2.70 4.54 -10.48
C VAL A 281 2.88 4.48 -11.99
N LEU A 282 3.87 5.18 -12.53
CA LEU A 282 4.32 4.98 -13.90
C LEU A 282 5.32 3.83 -13.97
N GLY A 283 5.05 2.86 -14.82
CA GLY A 283 5.97 1.76 -15.15
C GLY A 283 6.39 1.83 -16.62
N THR A 284 7.39 1.01 -16.99
CA THR A 284 7.66 0.76 -18.40
C THR A 284 6.45 0.06 -19.02
N CYS A 285 6.03 0.55 -20.19
CA CYS A 285 5.01 -0.12 -20.98
C CYS A 285 5.44 -1.55 -21.32
N ALA A 286 4.47 -2.43 -21.50
CA ALA A 286 4.69 -3.83 -21.84
C ALA A 286 3.73 -4.25 -22.96
N ASP A 287 4.12 -5.24 -23.74
CA ASP A 287 3.26 -5.84 -24.77
C ASP A 287 2.06 -6.54 -24.12
N GLU A 288 0.94 -6.61 -24.83
CA GLU A 288 -0.33 -7.14 -24.31
C GLU A 288 -0.21 -8.60 -23.80
N GLY A 289 0.51 -9.45 -24.54
CA GLY A 289 0.77 -10.85 -24.17
C GLY A 289 1.90 -11.05 -23.16
N GLY A 290 2.61 -9.99 -22.77
CA GLY A 290 3.72 -10.07 -21.82
C GLY A 290 3.25 -10.32 -20.38
N ALA A 291 4.17 -10.77 -19.51
CA ALA A 291 3.85 -11.04 -18.10
C ALA A 291 3.22 -9.82 -17.37
N ARG A 292 3.66 -8.61 -17.74
CA ARG A 292 3.18 -7.32 -17.23
C ARG A 292 2.06 -6.69 -18.06
N GLY A 293 1.61 -7.33 -19.16
CA GLY A 293 0.68 -6.73 -20.12
C GLY A 293 -0.63 -6.25 -19.50
N GLY A 294 -1.17 -7.03 -18.55
CA GLY A 294 -2.39 -6.68 -17.81
C GLY A 294 -2.18 -5.71 -16.64
N ASP A 295 -0.94 -5.47 -16.20
CA ASP A 295 -0.62 -4.57 -15.08
C ASP A 295 -0.63 -3.10 -15.52
N VAL A 296 -0.23 -2.87 -16.76
CA VAL A 296 -0.08 -1.53 -17.38
C VAL A 296 -1.27 -1.11 -18.27
N ARG A 297 -2.37 -1.87 -18.24
CA ARG A 297 -3.56 -1.63 -19.05
C ARG A 297 -4.80 -1.44 -18.20
N CYS A 298 -5.59 -0.44 -18.56
CA CYS A 298 -6.88 -0.16 -17.96
C CYS A 298 -7.98 -0.14 -19.02
N ALA A 299 -9.11 -0.76 -18.72
CA ALA A 299 -10.35 -0.59 -19.45
C ALA A 299 -11.14 0.58 -18.84
N ARG A 300 -11.84 1.34 -19.70
CA ARG A 300 -12.82 2.32 -19.25
C ARG A 300 -14.21 1.70 -19.30
N THR A 301 -14.95 1.78 -18.20
CA THR A 301 -16.34 1.30 -18.16
C THR A 301 -17.30 2.37 -18.65
N GLY A 302 -18.54 1.99 -18.98
CA GLY A 302 -19.60 2.96 -19.32
C GLY A 302 -20.04 3.87 -18.15
N ARG A 303 -19.44 3.70 -16.97
CA ARG A 303 -19.63 4.56 -15.77
C ARG A 303 -18.43 5.48 -15.51
N ASP A 304 -17.52 5.59 -16.49
CA ASP A 304 -16.27 6.32 -16.41
C ASP A 304 -15.28 5.79 -15.36
N GLU A 305 -15.38 4.53 -14.95
CA GLU A 305 -14.37 3.92 -14.06
C GLU A 305 -13.16 3.48 -14.88
N LEU A 306 -11.95 3.65 -14.32
CA LEU A 306 -10.73 3.04 -14.85
C LEU A 306 -10.45 1.75 -14.09
N VAL A 307 -10.51 0.64 -14.81
CA VAL A 307 -10.46 -0.73 -14.28
C VAL A 307 -9.22 -1.45 -14.83
N PRO A 308 -8.30 -1.94 -13.98
CA PRO A 308 -7.15 -2.72 -14.44
C PRO A 308 -7.57 -3.94 -15.26
N ARG A 309 -6.94 -4.20 -16.41
CA ARG A 309 -7.30 -5.33 -17.28
C ARG A 309 -7.06 -6.69 -16.63
N ARG A 310 -6.03 -6.81 -15.77
CA ARG A 310 -5.71 -8.07 -15.08
C ARG A 310 -6.81 -8.54 -14.13
N ASP A 311 -7.55 -7.61 -13.52
CA ASP A 311 -8.65 -7.94 -12.60
C ASP A 311 -9.80 -6.92 -12.74
N PRO A 312 -10.87 -7.26 -13.48
CA PRO A 312 -11.97 -6.35 -13.74
C PRO A 312 -12.88 -6.08 -12.52
N GLN A 313 -12.65 -6.79 -11.40
CA GLN A 313 -13.34 -6.53 -10.13
C GLN A 313 -12.73 -5.37 -9.35
N LEU A 314 -11.64 -4.77 -9.84
CA LEU A 314 -10.94 -3.67 -9.20
C LEU A 314 -11.15 -2.33 -9.94
N ALA A 315 -10.93 -1.21 -9.26
CA ALA A 315 -10.95 0.14 -9.83
C ALA A 315 -9.93 1.06 -9.14
N LEU A 316 -9.53 2.13 -9.85
CA LEU A 316 -8.62 3.15 -9.34
C LEU A 316 -9.36 4.15 -8.43
N ALA A 317 -8.93 4.26 -7.17
CA ALA A 317 -9.48 5.19 -6.18
C ALA A 317 -8.37 5.89 -5.39
N PRO A 318 -8.51 7.19 -5.04
CA PRO A 318 -7.55 7.84 -4.16
C PRO A 318 -7.70 7.33 -2.71
N LEU A 319 -6.61 7.26 -1.95
CA LEU A 319 -6.57 6.90 -0.52
C LEU A 319 -7.09 8.02 0.42
N GLY A 320 -7.72 9.05 -0.14
CA GLY A 320 -8.26 10.21 0.55
C GLY A 320 -8.85 11.21 -0.46
N ALA A 321 -9.50 12.26 0.04
CA ALA A 321 -10.02 13.34 -0.81
C ALA A 321 -8.98 14.43 -1.10
N ASP A 322 -7.83 14.40 -0.40
CA ASP A 322 -6.82 15.46 -0.46
C ASP A 322 -5.94 15.36 -1.72
N PRO A 323 -5.48 16.51 -2.25
CA PRO A 323 -4.41 16.54 -3.24
C PRO A 323 -3.15 15.80 -2.76
N GLY A 324 -2.51 15.07 -3.67
CA GLY A 324 -1.29 14.31 -3.39
C GLY A 324 -1.53 12.98 -2.69
N ALA A 325 -2.77 12.61 -2.34
CA ALA A 325 -3.07 11.29 -1.80
C ALA A 325 -2.70 10.20 -2.81
N ASP A 326 -2.21 9.06 -2.31
CA ASP A 326 -1.88 7.94 -3.19
C ASP A 326 -3.11 7.48 -3.97
N LEU A 327 -2.91 7.19 -5.25
CA LEU A 327 -3.89 6.50 -6.07
C LEU A 327 -3.67 5.00 -5.92
N VAL A 328 -4.71 4.25 -5.58
CA VAL A 328 -4.61 2.81 -5.33
C VAL A 328 -5.65 2.02 -6.11
N VAL A 329 -5.41 0.72 -6.21
CA VAL A 329 -6.35 -0.25 -6.74
C VAL A 329 -7.18 -0.84 -5.59
N VAL A 330 -8.51 -0.70 -5.67
CA VAL A 330 -9.47 -1.19 -4.68
C VAL A 330 -10.59 -2.01 -5.33
N LEU A 331 -11.37 -2.74 -4.53
CA LEU A 331 -12.57 -3.42 -5.04
C LEU A 331 -13.54 -2.41 -5.67
N ARG A 332 -14.07 -2.76 -6.84
CA ARG A 332 -15.01 -1.93 -7.57
C ARG A 332 -16.37 -1.91 -6.85
N ASP A 333 -16.84 -0.72 -6.48
CA ASP A 333 -18.11 -0.49 -5.81
C ASP A 333 -19.02 0.50 -6.57
N SER A 334 -18.55 1.02 -7.70
CA SER A 334 -19.25 1.99 -8.56
C SER A 334 -19.62 3.32 -7.89
N SER A 335 -18.94 3.64 -6.79
CA SER A 335 -18.99 4.97 -6.15
C SER A 335 -18.39 6.05 -7.06
N THR A 336 -18.77 7.31 -6.82
CA THR A 336 -18.20 8.47 -7.52
C THR A 336 -16.71 8.65 -7.24
N VAL A 337 -16.19 8.07 -6.15
CA VAL A 337 -14.75 8.06 -5.82
C VAL A 337 -13.95 7.20 -6.81
N GLN A 338 -14.58 6.24 -7.49
CA GLN A 338 -13.96 5.37 -8.49
C GLN A 338 -14.17 5.86 -9.94
N ARG A 339 -14.93 6.94 -10.14
CA ARG A 339 -15.22 7.50 -11.46
C ARG A 339 -14.19 8.53 -11.87
N ARG A 340 -13.79 8.44 -13.14
CA ARG A 340 -12.72 9.18 -13.80
C ARG A 340 -13.23 9.76 -15.10
N ARG A 341 -13.96 10.86 -14.98
CA ARG A 341 -14.46 11.61 -16.13
C ARG A 341 -13.28 12.18 -16.90
N THR A 342 -13.38 12.16 -18.22
CA THR A 342 -12.38 12.81 -19.07
C THR A 342 -12.83 14.23 -19.34
N ASP A 343 -12.08 15.20 -18.83
CA ASP A 343 -12.23 16.58 -19.25
C ASP A 343 -11.41 16.81 -20.55
N PRO A 344 -11.91 17.67 -21.47
CA PRO A 344 -11.09 18.17 -22.58
C PRO A 344 -9.94 19.04 -22.02
N PRO A 345 -8.83 19.20 -22.77
CA PRO A 345 -7.62 19.90 -22.32
C PRO A 345 -7.85 21.34 -21.84
N ASP A 346 -8.88 22.00 -22.40
CA ASP A 346 -9.17 23.43 -22.23
C ASP A 346 -10.47 23.67 -21.44
N ALA A 347 -11.05 22.62 -20.83
CA ALA A 347 -12.11 22.81 -19.85
C ALA A 347 -11.54 23.55 -18.64
N GLY A 348 -11.78 24.86 -18.59
CA GLY A 348 -11.60 25.67 -17.40
C GLY A 348 -12.40 25.11 -16.23
N THR A 349 -11.90 25.33 -15.02
CA THR A 349 -12.58 24.96 -13.77
C THR A 349 -13.99 25.55 -13.77
N PRO A 350 -15.07 24.78 -13.55
CA PRO A 350 -16.36 25.37 -13.24
C PRO A 350 -16.19 26.12 -11.92
N GLY A 351 -16.16 27.46 -12.01
CA GLY A 351 -16.10 28.33 -10.85
C GLY A 351 -17.31 28.09 -9.96
N THR A 352 -17.08 28.01 -8.65
CA THR A 352 -18.11 28.01 -7.62
C THR A 352 -18.92 29.30 -7.77
N GLY A 353 -20.04 29.22 -8.49
CA GLY A 353 -21.05 30.27 -8.50
C GLY A 353 -21.65 30.32 -7.11
N ALA A 354 -21.12 31.21 -6.27
CA ALA A 354 -21.87 31.71 -5.13
C ALA A 354 -22.99 32.59 -5.71
N ASP A 355 -24.20 32.03 -5.76
CA ASP A 355 -25.41 32.83 -5.89
C ASP A 355 -25.47 33.76 -4.68
N ASP A 356 -25.27 35.06 -4.93
CA ASP A 356 -25.41 36.12 -3.94
C ASP A 356 -26.84 36.68 -4.06
N PRO A 357 -27.73 36.49 -3.05
CA PRO A 357 -29.12 36.90 -3.17
C PRO A 357 -29.31 38.28 -2.53
N ALA A 358 -29.00 39.38 -3.22
CA ALA A 358 -29.50 40.70 -2.83
C ALA A 358 -29.27 41.79 -3.89
N ALA A 359 -30.30 42.08 -4.70
CA ALA A 359 -30.52 43.44 -5.17
C ALA A 359 -32.02 43.68 -5.36
N ARG A 360 -32.65 44.23 -4.31
CA ARG A 360 -33.97 44.86 -4.36
C ARG A 360 -33.96 45.94 -5.44
N ALA A 361 -34.86 45.83 -6.41
CA ALA A 361 -35.23 46.92 -7.27
C ALA A 361 -35.95 48.01 -6.46
N VAL A 362 -35.32 49.17 -6.30
CA VAL A 362 -35.99 50.43 -5.94
C VAL A 362 -36.36 51.10 -7.27
N GLY A 363 -37.64 51.09 -7.62
CA GLY A 363 -38.16 51.89 -8.73
C GLY A 363 -38.29 53.36 -8.32
N PRO A 364 -37.96 54.33 -9.20
CA PRO A 364 -38.22 55.73 -8.91
C PRO A 364 -39.72 56.06 -9.13
N ALA A 365 -40.24 56.88 -8.22
CA ALA A 365 -41.57 57.46 -8.26
C ALA A 365 -41.61 58.72 -9.15
N GLY A 366 -42.78 58.96 -9.77
CA GLY A 366 -43.19 60.21 -10.43
C GLY A 366 -43.12 60.13 -11.95
N ARG A 367 -44.17 60.45 -12.72
CA ARG A 367 -45.27 61.40 -12.50
C ARG A 367 -46.48 61.03 -13.35
#